data_AF-A0A642C6B1-F1
#
_entry.id   AF-A0A642C6B1-F1
#
_cell.length_a   1.000
_cell.length_b   1.000
_cell.length_c   1.000
_cell.angle_alpha   90.00
_cell.angle_beta   90.00
_cell.angle_gamma   90.00
#
_symmetry.space_group_name_H-M   'P 1'
#
loop_
_entity.id
_entity.type
_entity.pdbx_description
1 polymer ?
#
loop_
_entity_poly.entity_id
_entity_poly.type
_entity_poly.pdbx_seq_one_letter_code
_entity_poly.pdbx_strand_id
1 'polypeptide(L)'
;MTEEEIVSTIGSFTYREKVEEIRRIFAEQGEKAANEKKKELPAIAFSASYRGRRTKVNLVKYLGHIVIDIDHLSKEELARILPIIKRCDYTRIAFISPKGMGVKIIVRACHPDETLPETLQEIEDFHHAAYTRLVSFYTELCRIEIDTSGQDVARTCLFSYDPEIYFNPNADAFLVDQPQASYKISNRKNLSGSKQQTPPDGTPTNEDTALNAHSANASLVLTLTYYHNKSEKYIAGNRNNYLHHLSCTFNRYGIPQEETSAFIKSQFTDFPADETVSLINSAYAHTDEFNTCKLNGTQKRILRIEQYISEHYETRYNEVLHIMEYRRRRPDTEKPEPFRILDEMMENSIWIEINELGYPCTVKTIENLIYSDFSQSYHPIREYFELLPEWDGTDYIRILADSVQ
;
A
#
# COMPACT_ATOMS: atom_id res chain seq x y z
N MET A 1 9.85 8.27 -21.02
CA MET A 1 10.83 9.30 -21.41
C MET A 1 12.18 8.83 -20.91
N THR A 2 13.20 8.77 -21.76
CA THR A 2 14.57 8.41 -21.37
C THR A 2 15.23 9.59 -20.65
N GLU A 3 16.38 9.36 -20.01
CA GLU A 3 17.13 10.43 -19.33
C GLU A 3 17.58 11.51 -20.32
N GLU A 4 18.02 11.12 -21.51
CA GLU A 4 18.46 12.01 -22.59
C GLU A 4 17.30 12.90 -23.07
N GLU A 5 16.11 12.32 -23.24
CA GLU A 5 14.91 13.09 -23.61
C GLU A 5 14.54 14.10 -22.52
N ILE A 6 14.66 13.72 -21.24
CA ILE A 6 14.39 14.62 -20.11
C ILE A 6 15.41 15.77 -20.08
N VAL A 7 16.70 15.45 -20.19
CA VAL A 7 17.80 16.43 -20.20
C VAL A 7 17.63 17.39 -21.38
N SER A 8 17.37 16.86 -22.58
CA SER A 8 17.09 17.66 -23.77
C SER A 8 15.87 18.56 -23.57
N THR A 9 14.81 18.05 -22.95
CA THR A 9 13.59 18.84 -22.70
C THR A 9 13.86 20.01 -21.76
N ILE A 10 14.58 19.77 -20.65
CA ILE A 10 14.91 20.81 -19.65
C ILE A 10 15.91 21.83 -20.20
N GLY A 11 16.88 21.39 -21.01
CA GLY A 11 17.89 22.26 -21.63
C GLY A 11 17.37 23.08 -22.81
N SER A 12 16.25 22.66 -23.41
CA SER A 12 15.64 23.33 -24.56
C SER A 12 14.62 24.40 -24.17
N PHE A 13 14.09 25.11 -25.15
CA PHE A 13 13.09 26.15 -24.95
C PHE A 13 11.67 25.63 -24.58
N THR A 14 11.44 24.31 -24.54
CA THR A 14 10.10 23.70 -24.38
C THR A 14 9.30 24.25 -23.19
N TYR A 15 9.93 24.47 -22.03
CA TYR A 15 9.26 25.02 -20.84
C TYR A 15 9.76 26.41 -20.42
N ARG A 16 10.56 27.07 -21.26
CA ARG A 16 11.17 28.37 -20.94
C ARG A 16 10.15 29.41 -20.48
N GLU A 17 9.13 29.66 -21.29
CA GLU A 17 8.15 30.74 -21.03
C GLU A 17 7.45 30.52 -19.68
N LYS A 18 6.99 29.29 -19.41
CA LYS A 18 6.32 28.92 -18.15
C LYS A 18 7.26 29.09 -16.95
N VAL A 19 8.51 28.66 -17.08
CA VAL A 19 9.50 28.73 -15.99
C VAL A 19 9.95 30.17 -15.72
N GLU A 20 10.20 30.96 -16.76
CA GLU A 20 10.51 32.39 -16.63
C GLU A 20 9.35 33.17 -16.01
N GLU A 21 8.10 32.84 -16.37
CA GLU A 21 6.91 33.39 -15.71
C GLU A 21 6.86 33.04 -14.22
N ILE A 22 7.12 31.78 -13.84
CA ILE A 22 7.17 31.35 -12.43
C ILE A 22 8.24 32.14 -11.66
N ARG A 23 9.42 32.33 -12.25
CA ARG A 23 10.53 33.11 -11.66
C ARG A 23 10.14 34.58 -11.48
N ARG A 24 9.46 35.19 -12.46
CA ARG A 24 8.93 36.55 -12.36
C ARG A 24 7.89 36.68 -11.24
N ILE A 25 6.91 35.77 -11.18
CA ILE A 25 5.89 35.74 -10.12
C ILE A 25 6.53 35.58 -8.74
N PHE A 26 7.56 34.74 -8.62
CA PHE A 26 8.30 34.58 -7.36
C PHE A 26 8.93 35.90 -6.90
N ALA A 27 9.56 36.64 -7.83
CA ALA A 27 10.20 37.92 -7.51
C ALA A 27 9.18 39.04 -7.17
N GLU A 28 8.03 39.06 -7.85
CA GLU A 28 7.02 40.13 -7.70
C GLU A 28 6.00 39.87 -6.58
N GLN A 29 5.58 38.61 -6.42
CA GLN A 29 4.44 38.21 -5.59
C GLN A 29 4.80 37.18 -4.49
N GLY A 30 6.04 36.71 -4.48
CA GLY A 30 6.58 35.81 -3.46
C GLY A 30 6.24 34.33 -3.67
N GLU A 31 6.64 33.52 -2.68
CA GLU A 31 6.67 32.05 -2.79
C GLU A 31 5.29 31.42 -2.99
N LYS A 32 4.25 31.95 -2.32
CA LYS A 32 2.91 31.37 -2.38
C LYS A 32 2.33 31.40 -3.79
N ALA A 33 2.44 32.54 -4.49
CA ALA A 33 1.94 32.69 -5.85
C ALA A 33 2.72 31.80 -6.85
N ALA A 34 4.06 31.75 -6.71
CA ALA A 34 4.90 30.90 -7.55
C ALA A 34 4.59 29.40 -7.35
N ASN A 35 4.27 28.99 -6.12
CA ASN A 35 3.90 27.61 -5.81
C ASN A 35 2.53 27.19 -6.38
N GLU A 36 1.61 28.12 -6.59
CA GLU A 36 0.37 27.84 -7.33
C GLU A 36 0.67 27.70 -8.83
N LYS A 37 1.44 28.62 -9.41
CA LYS A 37 1.77 28.59 -10.84
C LYS A 37 2.58 27.34 -11.24
N LYS A 38 3.51 26.88 -10.39
CA LYS A 38 4.33 25.69 -10.70
C LYS A 38 3.52 24.40 -10.86
N LYS A 39 2.27 24.34 -10.37
CA LYS A 39 1.40 23.17 -10.54
C LYS A 39 1.02 22.92 -12.00
N GLU A 40 1.16 23.93 -12.87
CA GLU A 40 0.92 23.83 -14.31
C GLU A 40 2.10 23.21 -15.08
N LEU A 41 3.26 23.03 -14.44
CA LEU A 41 4.40 22.36 -15.05
C LEU A 41 4.18 20.85 -15.03
N PRO A 42 4.46 20.16 -16.14
CA PRO A 42 4.52 18.70 -16.15
C PRO A 42 5.54 18.20 -15.13
N ALA A 43 5.36 16.96 -14.70
CA ALA A 43 6.21 16.35 -13.71
C ALA A 43 6.55 14.91 -14.11
N ILE A 44 7.69 14.43 -13.64
CA ILE A 44 8.21 13.10 -13.94
C ILE A 44 8.69 12.40 -12.67
N ALA A 45 8.64 11.07 -12.66
CA ALA A 45 9.29 10.25 -11.65
C ALA A 45 10.58 9.68 -12.25
N PHE A 46 11.73 9.95 -11.62
CA PHE A 46 13.01 9.39 -12.05
C PHE A 46 13.22 7.98 -11.48
N SER A 47 12.72 7.76 -10.26
CA SER A 47 13.01 6.56 -9.47
C SER A 47 12.40 5.28 -10.03
N ALA A 48 11.26 5.37 -10.72
CA ALA A 48 10.55 4.21 -11.23
C ALA A 48 9.65 4.57 -12.42
N SER A 49 9.37 3.58 -13.25
CA SER A 49 8.33 3.65 -14.28
C SER A 49 7.01 3.09 -13.75
N TYR A 50 5.91 3.65 -14.22
CA TYR A 50 4.57 3.29 -13.77
C TYR A 50 3.64 3.07 -14.95
N ARG A 51 2.69 2.15 -14.81
CA ARG A 51 1.60 1.95 -15.77
C ARG A 51 0.40 2.77 -15.32
N GLY A 52 0.08 3.83 -16.05
CA GLY A 52 -1.03 4.72 -15.68
C GLY A 52 -0.69 5.60 -14.49
N ARG A 53 -1.37 5.39 -13.34
CA ARG A 53 -1.18 6.23 -12.14
C ARG A 53 0.11 5.87 -11.42
N ARG A 54 0.69 6.85 -10.73
CA ARG A 54 1.93 6.67 -9.97
C ARG A 54 1.66 6.22 -8.54
N THR A 55 1.36 4.94 -8.39
CA THR A 55 1.12 4.27 -7.09
C THR A 55 2.03 3.05 -6.96
N LYS A 56 2.21 2.53 -5.75
CA LYS A 56 3.01 1.33 -5.48
C LYS A 56 2.58 0.15 -6.37
N VAL A 57 1.28 -0.07 -6.50
CA VAL A 57 0.68 -1.15 -7.31
C VAL A 57 0.90 -1.01 -8.80
N ASN A 58 1.11 0.22 -9.29
CA ASN A 58 1.34 0.51 -10.70
C ASN A 58 2.82 0.64 -11.04
N LEU A 59 3.73 0.41 -10.07
CA LEU A 59 5.16 0.41 -10.30
C LEU A 59 5.51 -0.75 -11.25
N VAL A 60 5.98 -0.42 -12.44
CA VAL A 60 6.36 -1.40 -13.47
C VAL A 60 7.82 -1.79 -13.30
N LYS A 61 8.67 -0.81 -13.04
CA LYS A 61 10.11 -1.05 -12.90
C LYS A 61 10.72 0.00 -12.00
N TYR A 62 11.45 -0.43 -10.99
CA TYR A 62 12.35 0.45 -10.24
C TYR A 62 13.62 0.72 -11.07
N LEU A 63 14.02 1.99 -11.14
CA LEU A 63 15.12 2.45 -12.01
C LEU A 63 16.37 2.85 -11.21
N GLY A 64 16.31 2.84 -9.87
CA GLY A 64 17.46 3.15 -9.02
C GLY A 64 17.87 4.63 -8.99
N HIS A 65 17.14 5.53 -9.66
CA HIS A 65 17.46 6.96 -9.62
C HIS A 65 16.87 7.61 -8.37
N ILE A 66 17.73 8.28 -7.60
CA ILE A 66 17.37 9.04 -6.41
C ILE A 66 17.42 10.53 -6.75
N VAL A 67 16.34 11.25 -6.41
CA VAL A 67 16.24 12.70 -6.65
C VAL A 67 16.47 13.42 -5.34
N ILE A 68 17.49 14.26 -5.29
CA ILE A 68 17.78 15.16 -4.17
C ILE A 68 17.36 16.56 -4.60
N ASP A 69 16.58 17.23 -3.76
CA ASP A 69 16.06 18.56 -4.01
C ASP A 69 16.62 19.52 -2.97
N ILE A 70 17.46 20.46 -3.40
CA ILE A 70 17.97 21.52 -2.53
C ILE A 70 17.24 22.80 -2.90
N ASP A 71 16.31 23.22 -2.05
CA ASP A 71 15.50 24.42 -2.22
C ASP A 71 15.99 25.57 -1.31
N HIS A 72 15.38 26.75 -1.49
CA HIS A 72 15.61 27.94 -0.66
C HIS A 72 17.05 28.47 -0.63
N LEU A 73 17.80 28.25 -1.71
CA LEU A 73 19.16 28.72 -1.87
C LEU A 73 19.22 30.20 -2.24
N SER A 74 20.15 30.96 -1.65
CA SER A 74 20.57 32.26 -2.17
C SER A 74 21.32 32.11 -3.51
N LYS A 75 21.47 33.20 -4.26
CA LYS A 75 22.21 33.20 -5.53
C LYS A 75 23.68 32.85 -5.33
N GLU A 76 24.25 33.32 -4.23
CA GLU A 76 25.64 33.10 -3.84
C GLU A 76 25.87 31.63 -3.47
N GLU A 77 24.96 31.03 -2.70
CA GLU A 77 25.00 29.60 -2.38
C GLU A 77 24.87 28.74 -3.63
N LEU A 78 23.90 29.04 -4.49
CA LEU A 78 23.67 28.32 -5.73
C LEU A 78 24.92 28.36 -6.64
N ALA A 79 25.50 29.55 -6.84
CA ALA A 79 26.72 29.72 -7.63
C ALA A 79 27.92 28.97 -7.04
N ARG A 80 28.00 28.86 -5.71
CA ARG A 80 29.05 28.11 -5.01
C ARG A 80 28.91 26.60 -5.16
N ILE A 81 27.70 26.05 -5.00
CA ILE A 81 27.50 24.59 -4.94
C ILE A 81 27.40 23.94 -6.31
N LEU A 82 26.91 24.64 -7.34
CA LEU A 82 26.72 24.04 -8.67
C LEU A 82 28.01 23.43 -9.23
N PRO A 83 29.18 24.10 -9.22
CA PRO A 83 30.42 23.49 -9.69
C PRO A 83 30.88 22.31 -8.84
N ILE A 84 30.54 22.29 -7.54
CA ILE A 84 30.87 21.19 -6.63
C ILE A 84 30.02 19.96 -6.98
N ILE A 85 28.71 20.15 -7.12
CA ILE A 85 27.75 19.10 -7.50
C ILE A 85 28.13 18.51 -8.86
N LYS A 86 28.44 19.35 -9.85
CA LYS A 86 28.81 18.91 -11.22
C LYS A 86 30.15 18.14 -11.26
N ARG A 87 31.03 18.31 -10.28
CA ARG A 87 32.30 17.55 -10.17
C ARG A 87 32.21 16.29 -9.34
N CYS A 88 31.08 16.03 -8.67
CA CYS A 88 30.88 14.81 -7.91
C CYS A 88 30.69 13.62 -8.86
N ASP A 89 31.45 12.55 -8.64
CA ASP A 89 31.45 11.35 -9.47
C ASP A 89 30.08 10.66 -9.54
N TYR A 90 29.28 10.77 -8.46
CA TYR A 90 27.92 10.21 -8.39
C TYR A 90 26.86 11.07 -9.07
N THR A 91 27.12 12.35 -9.33
CA THR A 91 26.11 13.24 -9.92
C THR A 91 25.89 12.85 -11.38
N ARG A 92 24.70 12.32 -11.68
CA ARG A 92 24.30 11.94 -13.04
C ARG A 92 23.63 13.09 -13.77
N ILE A 93 22.65 13.74 -13.16
CA ILE A 93 21.98 14.91 -13.71
C ILE A 93 21.93 15.99 -12.63
N ALA A 94 22.18 17.25 -13.00
CA ALA A 94 21.93 18.38 -12.11
C ALA A 94 21.38 19.58 -12.87
N PHE A 95 20.29 20.18 -12.38
CA PHE A 95 19.67 21.36 -13.00
C PHE A 95 18.99 22.29 -12.01
N ILE A 96 18.80 23.54 -12.43
CA ILE A 96 18.13 24.58 -11.64
C ILE A 96 16.63 24.30 -11.49
N SER A 97 16.11 24.38 -10.26
CA SER A 97 14.69 24.18 -9.97
C SER A 97 13.79 25.25 -10.63
N PRO A 98 12.48 25.00 -10.81
CA PRO A 98 11.60 25.94 -11.53
C PRO A 98 11.60 27.37 -11.00
N LYS A 99 11.73 27.55 -9.67
CA LYS A 99 11.79 28.88 -9.03
C LYS A 99 13.13 29.60 -9.24
N GLY A 100 14.18 28.90 -9.69
CA GLY A 100 15.50 29.49 -9.88
C GLY A 100 16.36 29.59 -8.61
N MET A 101 15.84 29.15 -7.46
CA MET A 101 16.47 29.28 -6.13
C MET A 101 16.74 27.90 -5.50
N GLY A 102 17.04 26.92 -6.34
CA GLY A 102 17.26 25.54 -5.93
C GLY A 102 17.93 24.73 -7.03
N VAL A 103 18.45 23.58 -6.66
CA VAL A 103 19.07 22.61 -7.58
C VAL A 103 18.48 21.23 -7.34
N LYS A 104 18.17 20.53 -8.43
CA LYS A 104 17.76 19.14 -8.41
C LYS A 104 18.94 18.29 -8.87
N ILE A 105 19.24 17.26 -8.10
CA ILE A 105 20.36 16.35 -8.33
C ILE A 105 19.79 14.95 -8.47
N ILE A 106 20.16 14.25 -9.54
CA ILE A 106 19.77 12.86 -9.76
C ILE A 106 21.02 12.00 -9.70
N VAL A 107 20.95 10.95 -8.89
CA VAL A 107 22.03 9.99 -8.65
C VAL A 107 21.49 8.60 -8.88
N ARG A 108 22.25 7.74 -9.57
CA ARG A 108 21.93 6.31 -9.68
C ARG A 108 22.44 5.61 -8.43
N ALA A 109 21.58 4.83 -7.78
CA ALA A 109 21.92 3.96 -6.66
C ALA A 109 21.60 2.50 -7.00
N CYS A 110 22.42 1.57 -6.53
CA CYS A 110 22.22 0.13 -6.69
C CYS A 110 22.87 -0.64 -5.53
N HIS A 111 22.63 -1.96 -5.50
CA HIS A 111 23.36 -2.85 -4.60
C HIS A 111 24.85 -2.94 -4.96
N PRO A 112 25.70 -3.42 -4.03
CA PRO A 112 27.13 -3.63 -4.31
C PRO A 112 27.42 -4.57 -5.49
N ASP A 113 26.49 -5.48 -5.80
CA ASP A 113 26.54 -6.38 -6.97
C ASP A 113 25.91 -5.77 -8.24
N GLU A 114 25.64 -4.46 -8.21
CA GLU A 114 25.02 -3.65 -9.26
C GLU A 114 23.56 -3.98 -9.59
N THR A 115 22.92 -4.86 -8.81
CA THR A 115 21.50 -5.18 -8.95
C THR A 115 20.59 -4.14 -8.30
N LEU A 116 19.29 -4.22 -8.58
CA LEU A 116 18.26 -3.40 -7.95
C LEU A 116 17.26 -4.31 -7.23
N PRO A 117 16.63 -3.84 -6.14
CA PRO A 117 15.59 -4.60 -5.45
C PRO A 117 14.38 -4.82 -6.36
N GLU A 118 13.75 -5.99 -6.21
CA GLU A 118 12.64 -6.41 -7.08
C GLU A 118 11.29 -6.32 -6.38
N THR A 119 11.22 -6.64 -5.09
CA THR A 119 9.95 -6.59 -4.34
C THR A 119 9.61 -5.16 -3.91
N LEU A 120 8.32 -4.83 -3.83
CA LEU A 120 7.88 -3.48 -3.44
C LEU A 120 8.43 -3.05 -2.07
N GLN A 121 8.48 -3.97 -1.10
CA GLN A 121 9.00 -3.70 0.23
C GLN A 121 10.51 -3.43 0.19
N GLU A 122 11.28 -4.28 -0.53
CA GLU A 122 12.72 -4.07 -0.66
C GLU A 122 13.04 -2.76 -1.39
N ILE A 123 12.28 -2.42 -2.43
CA ILE A 123 12.40 -1.15 -3.17
C ILE A 123 12.22 0.03 -2.23
N GLU A 124 11.21 0.01 -1.36
CA GLU A 124 10.95 1.10 -0.41
C GLU A 124 12.06 1.24 0.62
N ASP A 125 12.47 0.11 1.24
CA ASP A 125 13.51 0.11 2.25
C ASP A 125 14.86 0.56 1.66
N PHE A 126 15.20 0.04 0.48
CA PHE A 126 16.39 0.43 -0.27
C PHE A 126 16.36 1.91 -0.66
N HIS A 127 15.26 2.37 -1.26
CA HIS A 127 15.14 3.76 -1.73
C HIS A 127 15.26 4.73 -0.57
N HIS A 128 14.59 4.44 0.54
CA HIS A 128 14.67 5.24 1.76
C HIS A 128 16.11 5.27 2.32
N ALA A 129 16.79 4.12 2.38
CA ALA A 129 18.18 4.04 2.82
C ALA A 129 19.14 4.81 1.90
N ALA A 130 19.00 4.64 0.59
CA ALA A 130 19.78 5.34 -0.43
C ALA A 130 19.56 6.84 -0.37
N TYR A 131 18.29 7.29 -0.32
CA TYR A 131 17.93 8.70 -0.16
C TYR A 131 18.56 9.30 1.09
N THR A 132 18.41 8.63 2.24
CA THR A 132 18.97 9.11 3.51
C THR A 132 20.49 9.30 3.43
N ARG A 133 21.22 8.29 2.91
CA ARG A 133 22.68 8.35 2.77
C ARG A 133 23.12 9.44 1.79
N LEU A 134 22.42 9.58 0.68
CA LEU A 134 22.71 10.60 -0.32
C LEU A 134 22.41 12.01 0.19
N VAL A 135 21.33 12.22 0.94
CA VAL A 135 21.04 13.50 1.59
C VAL A 135 22.15 13.86 2.57
N SER A 136 22.61 12.93 3.42
CA SER A 136 23.75 13.17 4.31
C SER A 136 25.01 13.53 3.53
N PHE A 137 25.32 12.76 2.48
CA PHE A 137 26.50 12.99 1.64
C PHE A 137 26.47 14.37 0.97
N TYR A 138 25.36 14.76 0.32
CA TYR A 138 25.27 16.07 -0.34
C TYR A 138 25.14 17.23 0.66
N THR A 139 24.57 17.00 1.86
CA THR A 139 24.58 17.98 2.95
C THR A 139 26.01 18.33 3.35
N GLU A 140 26.85 17.31 3.54
CA GLU A 140 28.28 17.49 3.88
C GLU A 140 29.07 18.11 2.72
N LEU A 141 28.86 17.63 1.50
CA LEU A 141 29.55 18.10 0.29
C LEU A 141 29.24 19.57 0.00
N CYS A 142 27.96 19.96 0.06
CA CYS A 142 27.51 21.31 -0.24
C CYS A 142 27.63 22.25 0.97
N ARG A 143 27.69 21.71 2.20
CA ARG A 143 27.55 22.45 3.46
C ARG A 143 26.24 23.24 3.52
N ILE A 144 25.15 22.60 3.13
CA ILE A 144 23.79 23.15 3.12
C ILE A 144 22.85 22.08 3.67
N GLU A 145 21.95 22.48 4.56
CA GLU A 145 20.91 21.59 5.08
C GLU A 145 19.88 21.27 3.98
N ILE A 146 19.59 19.98 3.80
CA ILE A 146 18.68 19.50 2.77
C ILE A 146 17.43 18.94 3.45
N ASP A 147 16.25 19.36 2.98
CA ASP A 147 14.96 18.85 3.45
C ASP A 147 14.74 17.38 3.05
N THR A 148 14.14 16.61 3.96
CA THR A 148 13.97 15.16 3.80
C THR A 148 12.62 14.75 3.20
N SER A 149 11.78 15.70 2.78
CA SER A 149 10.43 15.40 2.26
C SER A 149 10.39 14.71 0.88
N GLY A 150 11.55 14.50 0.24
CA GLY A 150 11.68 13.89 -1.09
C GLY A 150 11.85 12.36 -1.11
N GLN A 151 11.82 11.68 0.03
CA GLN A 151 12.25 10.28 0.19
C GLN A 151 11.38 9.19 -0.44
N ASP A 152 10.22 9.53 -1.01
CA ASP A 152 9.30 8.53 -1.56
C ASP A 152 9.73 8.04 -2.95
N VAL A 153 9.65 6.74 -3.23
CA VAL A 153 9.91 6.15 -4.56
C VAL A 153 9.06 6.84 -5.63
N ALA A 154 7.80 7.12 -5.30
CA ALA A 154 6.85 7.80 -6.16
C ALA A 154 6.97 9.33 -6.09
N ARG A 155 8.09 9.93 -5.69
CA ARG A 155 8.22 11.40 -5.66
C ARG A 155 8.33 11.97 -7.08
N THR A 156 7.57 13.05 -7.35
CA THR A 156 7.62 13.77 -8.65
C THR A 156 8.68 14.85 -8.61
N CYS A 157 9.37 14.98 -9.73
CA CYS A 157 10.17 16.12 -10.07
C CYS A 157 9.45 16.94 -11.15
N LEU A 158 9.17 18.21 -10.89
CA LEU A 158 8.64 19.12 -11.92
C LEU A 158 9.71 19.38 -12.98
N PHE A 159 9.28 19.47 -14.25
CA PHE A 159 10.14 19.97 -15.31
C PHE A 159 10.53 21.43 -15.05
N SER A 160 11.71 21.81 -15.51
CA SER A 160 12.26 23.15 -15.38
C SER A 160 12.80 23.62 -16.74
N TYR A 161 13.46 24.77 -16.72
CA TYR A 161 14.23 25.30 -17.83
C TYR A 161 15.61 25.71 -17.33
N ASP A 162 16.63 25.01 -17.84
CA ASP A 162 18.03 25.23 -17.50
C ASP A 162 18.93 24.88 -18.71
N PRO A 163 19.31 25.88 -19.52
CA PRO A 163 20.22 25.68 -20.65
C PRO A 163 21.58 25.12 -20.27
N GLU A 164 21.98 25.23 -19.00
CA GLU A 164 23.25 24.75 -18.47
C GLU A 164 23.09 23.48 -17.62
N ILE A 165 22.00 22.73 -17.85
CA ILE A 165 21.77 21.42 -17.25
C ILE A 165 23.00 20.53 -17.43
N TYR A 166 23.43 19.92 -16.33
CA TYR A 166 24.52 18.96 -16.34
C TYR A 166 23.98 17.55 -16.52
N PHE A 167 24.65 16.77 -17.37
CA PHE A 167 24.37 15.35 -17.58
C PHE A 167 25.67 14.59 -17.78
N ASN A 168 25.92 13.58 -16.94
CA ASN A 168 27.00 12.62 -17.05
C ASN A 168 26.43 11.20 -17.14
N PRO A 169 26.31 10.61 -18.35
CA PRO A 169 25.80 9.26 -18.51
C PRO A 169 26.71 8.18 -17.92
N ASN A 170 27.96 8.52 -17.60
CA ASN A 170 28.97 7.62 -17.01
C ASN A 170 29.21 7.91 -15.53
N ALA A 171 28.29 8.59 -14.84
CA ALA A 171 28.40 8.83 -13.39
C ALA A 171 28.41 7.49 -12.62
N ASP A 172 29.25 7.43 -11.58
CA ASP A 172 29.36 6.26 -10.73
C ASP A 172 28.05 5.99 -9.99
N ALA A 173 27.74 4.72 -9.78
CA ALA A 173 26.58 4.34 -8.98
C ALA A 173 26.89 4.44 -7.49
N PHE A 174 25.95 4.99 -6.73
CA PHE A 174 26.04 5.04 -5.28
C PHE A 174 25.63 3.69 -4.67
N LEU A 175 26.58 2.98 -4.08
CA LEU A 175 26.37 1.61 -3.58
C LEU A 175 25.72 1.60 -2.20
N VAL A 176 24.60 0.87 -2.09
CA VAL A 176 23.80 0.77 -0.86
C VAL A 176 23.43 -0.69 -0.61
N ASP A 177 23.75 -1.18 0.59
CA ASP A 177 23.32 -2.52 1.02
C ASP A 177 21.80 -2.56 1.22
N GLN A 178 21.19 -3.71 0.94
CA GLN A 178 19.79 -3.91 1.29
C GLN A 178 19.64 -3.86 2.82
N PRO A 179 18.79 -2.97 3.38
CA PRO A 179 18.53 -2.97 4.80
C PRO A 179 17.99 -4.34 5.23
N GLN A 180 18.58 -4.94 6.25
CA GLN A 180 18.01 -6.15 6.85
C GLN A 180 16.60 -5.82 7.36
N ALA A 181 15.65 -6.75 7.21
CA ALA A 181 14.27 -6.60 7.65
C ALA A 181 14.21 -6.33 9.16
N SER A 182 14.32 -5.07 9.55
CA SER A 182 14.14 -4.63 10.92
C SER A 182 12.66 -4.38 11.10
N TYR A 183 11.98 -5.23 11.89
CA TYR A 183 10.67 -4.91 12.44
C TYR A 183 10.80 -3.58 13.20
N LYS A 184 10.38 -2.48 12.59
CA LYS A 184 10.42 -1.16 13.24
C LYS A 184 9.42 -1.16 14.40
N ILE A 185 9.93 -1.40 15.61
CA ILE A 185 9.27 -1.02 16.86
C ILE A 185 9.14 0.51 16.82
N SER A 186 7.93 1.00 16.57
CA SER A 186 7.63 2.42 16.63
C SER A 186 7.71 2.89 18.08
N ASN A 187 8.81 3.56 18.40
CA ASN A 187 8.99 4.30 19.64
C ASN A 187 7.92 5.40 19.74
N ARG A 188 6.91 5.17 20.59
CA ARG A 188 5.98 6.21 21.05
C ARG A 188 6.74 7.19 21.94
N LYS A 189 6.89 8.44 21.48
CA LYS A 189 7.13 9.57 22.38
C LYS A 189 5.81 10.28 22.69
N ASN A 190 5.55 10.32 23.98
CA ASN A 190 4.57 11.06 24.78
C ASN A 190 3.94 12.32 24.15
N LEU A 191 2.61 12.38 24.20
CA LEU A 191 1.92 13.62 24.55
C LEU A 191 0.88 13.34 25.65
N SER A 192 1.22 13.82 26.84
CA SER A 192 0.32 14.08 27.96
C SER A 192 -0.61 15.24 27.64
N GLY A 193 -1.90 15.12 27.96
CA GLY A 193 -2.85 16.22 27.86
C GLY A 193 -4.29 15.79 28.12
N SER A 194 -4.61 15.56 29.39
CA SER A 194 -5.98 15.38 29.89
C SER A 194 -6.85 16.61 29.59
N LYS A 195 -8.08 16.40 29.13
CA LYS A 195 -9.27 17.16 29.56
C LYS A 195 -10.56 16.36 29.28
N GLN A 196 -11.34 16.17 30.34
CA GLN A 196 -12.67 15.54 30.39
C GLN A 196 -13.79 16.54 30.02
N GLN A 197 -14.83 16.00 29.37
CA GLN A 197 -16.29 16.28 29.50
C GLN A 197 -16.81 17.67 29.07
N THR A 198 -17.98 17.86 28.42
CA THR A 198 -19.27 17.13 28.33
C THR A 198 -20.12 17.69 27.14
N PRO A 199 -21.29 17.09 26.78
CA PRO A 199 -21.92 17.14 25.45
C PRO A 199 -22.99 18.26 25.28
N PRO A 200 -23.60 18.36 24.09
CA PRO A 200 -25.06 18.51 24.04
C PRO A 200 -25.77 17.58 23.04
N ASP A 201 -26.94 17.16 23.50
CA ASP A 201 -28.04 16.40 22.87
C ASP A 201 -28.77 17.14 21.73
N GLY A 202 -29.48 16.36 20.91
CA GLY A 202 -30.54 16.81 20.00
C GLY A 202 -30.59 16.01 18.68
N THR A 203 -30.82 14.68 18.72
CA THR A 203 -32.10 13.96 18.44
C THR A 203 -32.46 13.84 16.93
N PRO A 204 -33.38 12.94 16.53
CA PRO A 204 -33.18 11.50 16.41
C PRO A 204 -33.52 11.02 14.97
N THR A 205 -32.98 9.89 14.51
CA THR A 205 -33.63 9.19 13.38
C THR A 205 -33.35 7.70 13.43
N ASN A 206 -34.31 7.03 14.08
CA ASN A 206 -34.87 5.71 13.80
C ASN A 206 -33.90 4.54 13.63
N GLU A 207 -33.76 3.82 14.75
CA GLU A 207 -33.78 2.36 14.77
C GLU A 207 -34.98 1.83 13.97
N ASP A 208 -34.76 0.69 13.32
CA ASP A 208 -35.69 -0.15 12.56
C ASP A 208 -36.02 0.29 11.13
N THR A 209 -35.19 -0.17 10.17
CA THR A 209 -35.60 -1.25 9.25
C THR A 209 -34.39 -1.75 8.45
N ALA A 210 -33.82 -2.88 8.84
CA ALA A 210 -33.24 -3.87 7.91
C ALA A 210 -33.17 -5.22 8.62
N LEU A 211 -34.02 -6.13 8.18
CA LEU A 211 -34.21 -7.46 8.72
C LEU A 211 -32.95 -8.34 8.53
N ASN A 212 -32.55 -8.99 9.63
CA ASN A 212 -31.76 -10.22 9.75
C ASN A 212 -30.21 -10.16 9.79
N ALA A 213 -29.75 -10.05 11.05
CA ALA A 213 -28.74 -10.88 11.70
C ALA A 213 -27.24 -10.62 11.44
N HIS A 214 -26.75 -9.47 11.89
CA HIS A 214 -25.36 -9.37 12.33
C HIS A 214 -25.33 -9.01 13.81
N SER A 215 -24.89 -9.95 14.67
CA SER A 215 -24.62 -9.63 16.06
C SER A 215 -23.64 -8.44 16.14
N ALA A 216 -23.69 -7.69 17.24
CA ALA A 216 -22.73 -6.61 17.50
C ALA A 216 -21.26 -7.07 17.44
N ASN A 217 -21.01 -8.38 17.44
CA ASN A 217 -19.70 -9.00 17.36
C ASN A 217 -19.46 -9.86 16.11
N ALA A 218 -20.39 -9.96 15.15
CA ALA A 218 -20.25 -10.86 13.99
C ALA A 218 -18.94 -10.63 13.19
N SER A 219 -18.60 -9.38 12.86
CA SER A 219 -17.33 -9.07 12.18
C SER A 219 -16.12 -9.44 13.01
N LEU A 220 -16.21 -9.21 14.32
CA LEU A 220 -15.13 -9.46 15.26
C LEU A 220 -14.87 -10.96 15.38
N VAL A 221 -15.93 -11.76 15.48
CA VAL A 221 -15.87 -13.23 15.49
C VAL A 221 -15.23 -13.74 14.21
N LEU A 222 -15.69 -13.29 13.03
CA LEU A 222 -15.14 -13.72 11.74
C LEU A 222 -13.66 -13.35 11.60
N THR A 223 -13.30 -12.13 11.98
CA THR A 223 -11.92 -11.65 11.84
C THR A 223 -10.97 -12.37 12.80
N LEU A 224 -11.37 -12.53 14.07
CA LEU A 224 -10.57 -13.27 15.04
C LEU A 224 -10.41 -14.73 14.61
N THR A 225 -11.45 -15.34 14.04
CA THR A 225 -11.38 -16.70 13.47
C THR A 225 -10.43 -16.76 12.28
N TYR A 226 -10.47 -15.77 11.37
CA TYR A 226 -9.57 -15.67 10.23
C TYR A 226 -8.09 -15.60 10.66
N TYR A 227 -7.77 -14.72 11.62
CA TYR A 227 -6.40 -14.62 12.14
C TYR A 227 -5.99 -15.86 12.94
N HIS A 228 -6.93 -16.47 13.67
CA HIS A 228 -6.69 -17.72 14.39
C HIS A 228 -6.32 -18.86 13.43
N ASN A 229 -7.01 -18.96 12.28
CA ASN A 229 -6.70 -19.93 11.22
C ASN A 229 -5.31 -19.74 10.58
N LYS A 230 -4.76 -18.52 10.59
CA LYS A 230 -3.38 -18.27 10.13
C LYS A 230 -2.35 -18.77 11.14
N SER A 231 -2.63 -18.67 12.44
CA SER A 231 -1.73 -19.11 13.50
C SER A 231 -1.84 -20.60 13.84
N GLU A 232 -3.03 -21.17 13.73
CA GLU A 232 -3.34 -22.52 14.20
C GLU A 232 -4.31 -23.22 13.24
N LYS A 233 -4.12 -24.53 13.03
CA LYS A 233 -4.97 -25.31 12.12
C LYS A 233 -5.93 -26.22 12.87
N TYR A 234 -7.18 -26.24 12.43
CA TYR A 234 -8.18 -27.21 12.90
C TYR A 234 -7.99 -28.56 12.19
N ILE A 235 -7.23 -29.46 12.82
CA ILE A 235 -6.91 -30.80 12.30
C ILE A 235 -7.10 -31.88 13.37
N ALA A 236 -7.26 -33.14 12.95
CA ALA A 236 -7.34 -34.28 13.86
C ALA A 236 -6.12 -34.31 14.80
N GLY A 237 -6.35 -34.39 16.12
CA GLY A 237 -5.33 -34.30 17.16
C GLY A 237 -5.08 -32.89 17.72
N ASN A 238 -5.54 -31.82 17.07
CA ASN A 238 -5.44 -30.44 17.58
C ASN A 238 -6.80 -29.72 17.75
N ARG A 239 -7.93 -30.40 17.47
CA ARG A 239 -9.28 -29.81 17.50
C ARG A 239 -9.60 -29.13 18.84
N ASN A 240 -9.31 -29.80 19.96
CA ASN A 240 -9.61 -29.29 21.30
C ASN A 240 -8.79 -28.04 21.63
N ASN A 241 -7.48 -28.07 21.35
CA ASN A 241 -6.61 -26.91 21.59
C ASN A 241 -7.06 -25.73 20.73
N TYR A 242 -7.29 -25.97 19.44
CA TYR A 242 -7.74 -24.95 18.50
C TYR A 242 -9.01 -24.24 19.00
N LEU A 243 -10.04 -25.00 19.37
CA LEU A 243 -11.31 -24.43 19.82
C LEU A 243 -11.16 -23.72 21.18
N HIS A 244 -10.30 -24.24 22.06
CA HIS A 244 -10.04 -23.63 23.37
C HIS A 244 -9.32 -22.28 23.20
N HIS A 245 -8.25 -22.23 22.41
CA HIS A 245 -7.52 -21.00 22.10
C HIS A 245 -8.39 -19.96 21.39
N LEU A 246 -9.26 -20.40 20.47
CA LEU A 246 -10.23 -19.53 19.82
C LEU A 246 -11.22 -18.94 20.84
N SER A 247 -11.74 -19.78 21.74
CA SER A 247 -12.67 -19.35 22.81
C SER A 247 -12.01 -18.38 23.79
N CYS A 248 -10.76 -18.61 24.19
CA CYS A 248 -9.98 -17.66 25.01
C CYS A 248 -9.75 -16.33 24.27
N THR A 249 -9.56 -16.38 22.96
CA THR A 249 -9.44 -15.17 22.13
C THR A 249 -10.76 -14.40 22.12
N PHE A 250 -11.89 -15.06 21.93
CA PHE A 250 -13.21 -14.40 22.01
C PHE A 250 -13.48 -13.80 23.39
N ASN A 251 -13.11 -14.49 24.48
CA ASN A 251 -13.19 -13.97 25.85
C ASN A 251 -12.38 -12.67 25.98
N ARG A 252 -11.09 -12.68 25.59
CA ARG A 252 -10.21 -11.50 25.69
C ARG A 252 -10.71 -10.29 24.92
N TYR A 253 -11.39 -10.50 23.80
CA TYR A 253 -12.00 -9.44 22.98
C TYR A 253 -13.43 -9.07 23.40
N GLY A 254 -13.95 -9.68 24.48
CA GLY A 254 -15.22 -9.32 25.10
C GLY A 254 -16.46 -9.85 24.38
N ILE A 255 -16.32 -10.89 23.55
CA ILE A 255 -17.46 -11.54 22.91
C ILE A 255 -18.21 -12.35 23.98
N PRO A 256 -19.53 -12.19 24.15
CA PRO A 256 -20.29 -12.95 25.13
C PRO A 256 -20.21 -14.47 24.91
N GLN A 257 -20.20 -15.22 26.00
CA GLN A 257 -20.09 -16.69 25.96
C GLN A 257 -21.20 -17.34 25.13
N GLU A 258 -22.41 -16.79 25.19
CA GLU A 258 -23.58 -17.25 24.42
C GLU A 258 -23.36 -17.12 22.91
N GLU A 259 -22.83 -15.98 22.46
CA GLU A 259 -22.48 -15.75 21.05
C GLU A 259 -21.36 -16.68 20.58
N THR A 260 -20.33 -16.87 21.41
CA THR A 260 -19.25 -17.83 21.14
C THR A 260 -19.77 -19.25 21.01
N SER A 261 -20.67 -19.67 21.91
CA SER A 261 -21.29 -21.00 21.90
C SER A 261 -22.14 -21.21 20.64
N ALA A 262 -22.93 -20.21 20.25
CA ALA A 262 -23.72 -20.28 19.02
C ALA A 262 -22.82 -20.38 17.78
N PHE A 263 -21.77 -19.55 17.68
CA PHE A 263 -20.85 -19.56 16.56
C PHE A 263 -20.11 -20.90 16.44
N ILE A 264 -19.46 -21.36 17.51
CA ILE A 264 -18.66 -22.59 17.49
C ILE A 264 -19.53 -23.80 17.13
N LYS A 265 -20.72 -23.93 17.73
CA LYS A 265 -21.65 -25.04 17.43
C LYS A 265 -22.13 -25.02 15.97
N SER A 266 -22.28 -23.84 15.38
CA SER A 266 -22.71 -23.71 13.99
C SER A 266 -21.61 -24.07 12.98
N GLN A 267 -20.35 -23.72 13.29
CA GLN A 267 -19.23 -23.87 12.36
C GLN A 267 -18.49 -25.21 12.50
N PHE A 268 -18.45 -25.77 13.72
CA PHE A 268 -17.67 -26.97 14.04
C PHE A 268 -18.61 -28.12 14.47
N THR A 269 -19.40 -28.62 13.51
CA THR A 269 -20.41 -29.66 13.74
C THR A 269 -19.81 -31.06 13.93
N ASP A 270 -18.52 -31.23 13.65
CA ASP A 270 -17.78 -32.49 13.79
C ASP A 270 -17.22 -32.73 15.20
N PHE A 271 -17.42 -31.78 16.13
CA PHE A 271 -16.92 -31.85 17.51
C PHE A 271 -18.07 -32.14 18.52
N PRO A 272 -17.89 -33.05 19.51
CA PRO A 272 -18.97 -33.44 20.42
C PRO A 272 -19.54 -32.25 21.21
N ALA A 273 -20.86 -32.09 21.20
CA ALA A 273 -21.53 -30.91 21.79
C ALA A 273 -21.23 -30.71 23.29
N ASP A 274 -21.12 -31.80 24.05
CA ASP A 274 -20.83 -31.77 25.49
C ASP A 274 -19.38 -31.33 25.78
N GLU A 275 -18.44 -31.76 24.93
CA GLU A 275 -17.03 -31.33 24.99
C GLU A 275 -16.89 -29.86 24.57
N THR A 276 -17.61 -29.42 23.53
CA THR A 276 -17.68 -28.01 23.11
C THR A 276 -18.12 -27.11 24.26
N VAL A 277 -19.19 -27.48 24.97
CA VAL A 277 -19.71 -26.70 26.10
C VAL A 277 -18.69 -26.63 27.24
N SER A 278 -18.09 -27.78 27.60
CA SER A 278 -17.10 -27.85 28.69
C SER A 278 -15.86 -27.01 28.39
N LEU A 279 -15.39 -27.04 27.15
CA LEU A 279 -14.25 -26.25 26.68
C LEU A 279 -14.54 -24.75 26.67
N ILE A 280 -15.70 -24.32 26.18
CA ILE A 280 -16.09 -22.91 26.19
C ILE A 280 -16.23 -22.42 27.64
N ASN A 281 -16.84 -23.22 28.52
CA ASN A 281 -16.93 -22.90 29.95
C ASN A 281 -15.55 -22.72 30.57
N SER A 282 -14.58 -23.59 30.23
CA SER A 282 -13.19 -23.47 30.68
C SER A 282 -12.55 -22.15 30.23
N ALA A 283 -12.71 -21.79 28.94
CA ALA A 283 -12.16 -20.55 28.40
C ALA A 283 -12.78 -19.30 29.06
N TYR A 284 -14.08 -19.33 29.39
CA TYR A 284 -14.82 -18.22 30.01
C TYR A 284 -14.77 -18.20 31.55
N ALA A 285 -14.23 -19.24 32.19
CA ALA A 285 -13.96 -19.22 33.63
C ALA A 285 -12.93 -18.14 34.02
N HIS A 286 -12.04 -17.79 33.10
CA HIS A 286 -11.09 -16.67 33.20
C HIS A 286 -11.79 -15.31 33.04
N THR A 287 -12.61 -14.94 34.03
CA THR A 287 -13.39 -13.70 34.02
C THR A 287 -12.53 -12.43 34.10
N ASP A 288 -11.30 -12.55 34.59
CA ASP A 288 -10.30 -11.49 34.65
C ASP A 288 -9.71 -11.13 33.27
N GLU A 289 -9.70 -12.08 32.33
CA GLU A 289 -9.24 -11.83 30.96
C GLU A 289 -10.33 -11.21 30.07
N PHE A 290 -11.58 -11.17 30.53
CA PHE A 290 -12.71 -10.73 29.73
C PHE A 290 -12.61 -9.26 29.31
N ASN A 291 -12.73 -9.02 28.00
CA ASN A 291 -12.70 -7.69 27.40
C ASN A 291 -11.44 -6.86 27.75
N THR A 292 -10.31 -7.55 27.91
CA THR A 292 -8.99 -6.94 28.14
C THR A 292 -8.38 -6.37 26.84
N CYS A 293 -8.62 -7.02 25.70
CA CYS A 293 -8.17 -6.57 24.38
C CYS A 293 -9.19 -5.60 23.74
N LYS A 294 -9.13 -4.33 24.16
CA LYS A 294 -10.06 -3.30 23.65
C LYS A 294 -9.66 -2.80 22.26
N LEU A 295 -10.61 -2.89 21.33
CA LEU A 295 -10.50 -2.28 20.01
C LEU A 295 -10.95 -0.81 20.04
N ASN A 296 -10.17 0.06 19.43
CA ASN A 296 -10.56 1.44 19.19
C ASN A 296 -11.59 1.54 18.05
N GLY A 297 -12.25 2.70 17.91
CA GLY A 297 -13.30 2.90 16.92
C GLY A 297 -12.85 2.68 15.47
N THR A 298 -11.59 2.97 15.15
CA THR A 298 -11.04 2.73 13.81
C THR A 298 -10.87 1.25 13.53
N GLN A 299 -10.34 0.49 14.49
CA GLN A 299 -10.22 -0.96 14.36
C GLN A 299 -11.60 -1.61 14.16
N LYS A 300 -12.60 -1.23 14.98
CA LYS A 300 -13.98 -1.74 14.84
C LYS A 300 -14.59 -1.44 13.47
N ARG A 301 -14.35 -0.24 12.91
CA ARG A 301 -14.80 0.08 11.55
C ARG A 301 -14.13 -0.80 10.50
N ILE A 302 -12.81 -0.99 10.57
CA ILE A 302 -12.08 -1.84 9.62
C ILE A 302 -12.63 -3.26 9.63
N LEU A 303 -12.91 -3.84 10.81
CA LEU A 303 -13.50 -5.17 10.88
C LEU A 303 -14.87 -5.27 10.19
N ARG A 304 -15.70 -4.23 10.32
CA ARG A 304 -17.02 -4.18 9.69
C ARG A 304 -16.92 -4.13 8.17
N ILE A 305 -15.95 -3.37 7.65
CA ILE A 305 -15.61 -3.29 6.23
C ILE A 305 -15.11 -4.65 5.73
N GLU A 306 -14.20 -5.29 6.47
CA GLU A 306 -13.68 -6.63 6.17
C GLU A 306 -14.79 -7.67 6.07
N GLN A 307 -15.68 -7.71 7.07
CA GLN A 307 -16.82 -8.62 7.07
C GLN A 307 -17.67 -8.40 5.82
N TYR A 308 -18.08 -7.16 5.55
CA TYR A 308 -18.94 -6.85 4.43
C TYR A 308 -18.34 -7.33 3.10
N ILE A 309 -17.07 -7.01 2.86
CA ILE A 309 -16.39 -7.44 1.63
C ILE A 309 -16.33 -8.96 1.57
N SER A 310 -16.03 -9.66 2.67
CA SER A 310 -15.94 -11.13 2.68
C SER A 310 -17.28 -11.83 2.41
N GLU A 311 -18.40 -11.24 2.85
CA GLU A 311 -19.74 -11.80 2.71
C GLU A 311 -20.33 -11.54 1.32
N HIS A 312 -20.03 -10.38 0.73
CA HIS A 312 -20.60 -9.97 -0.55
C HIS A 312 -19.68 -10.18 -1.75
N TYR A 313 -18.38 -10.35 -1.51
CA TYR A 313 -17.37 -10.46 -2.55
C TYR A 313 -16.41 -11.61 -2.29
N GLU A 314 -15.88 -12.13 -3.38
CA GLU A 314 -14.68 -12.93 -3.37
C GLU A 314 -13.64 -12.22 -4.22
N THR A 315 -12.50 -11.93 -3.61
CA THR A 315 -11.40 -11.16 -4.20
C THR A 315 -10.16 -12.03 -4.24
N ARG A 316 -9.38 -11.91 -5.32
CA ARG A 316 -8.13 -12.65 -5.48
C ARG A 316 -7.13 -11.88 -6.34
N TYR A 317 -5.85 -12.06 -6.06
CA TYR A 317 -4.78 -11.47 -6.83
C TYR A 317 -4.25 -12.45 -7.87
N ASN A 318 -4.31 -12.08 -9.15
CA ASN A 318 -3.77 -12.88 -10.23
C ASN A 318 -2.25 -12.68 -10.34
N GLU A 319 -1.46 -13.71 -10.02
CA GLU A 319 0.00 -13.62 -10.04
C GLU A 319 0.59 -13.45 -11.44
N VAL A 320 -0.10 -13.91 -12.48
CA VAL A 320 0.39 -13.85 -13.88
C VAL A 320 0.06 -12.52 -14.52
N LEU A 321 -1.17 -12.03 -14.31
CA LEU A 321 -1.63 -10.76 -14.88
C LEU A 321 -1.29 -9.56 -14.00
N HIS A 322 -0.92 -9.78 -12.74
CA HIS A 322 -0.69 -8.75 -11.71
C HIS A 322 -1.90 -7.83 -11.52
N ILE A 323 -3.11 -8.38 -11.57
CA ILE A 323 -4.37 -7.65 -11.40
C ILE A 323 -5.21 -8.23 -10.26
N MET A 324 -5.97 -7.37 -9.60
CA MET A 324 -7.03 -7.81 -8.71
C MET A 324 -8.23 -8.28 -9.52
N GLU A 325 -8.77 -9.42 -9.13
CA GLU A 325 -10.01 -9.96 -9.65
C GLU A 325 -11.03 -10.06 -8.53
N TYR A 326 -12.31 -9.96 -8.90
CA TYR A 326 -13.41 -10.15 -7.98
C TYR A 326 -14.57 -10.91 -8.63
N ARG A 327 -15.43 -11.50 -7.79
CA ARG A 327 -16.79 -11.88 -8.14
C ARG A 327 -17.74 -11.53 -7.00
N ARG A 328 -18.99 -11.22 -7.30
CA ARG A 328 -20.02 -11.04 -6.28
C ARG A 328 -20.49 -12.40 -5.76
N ARG A 329 -20.64 -12.53 -4.45
CA ARG A 329 -21.26 -13.70 -3.83
C ARG A 329 -22.78 -13.55 -3.94
N ARG A 330 -23.41 -14.49 -4.63
CA ARG A 330 -24.88 -14.58 -4.74
C ARG A 330 -25.31 -15.93 -4.16
N PRO A 331 -26.01 -15.94 -3.01
CA PRO A 331 -26.43 -17.18 -2.37
C PRO A 331 -27.34 -18.04 -3.27
N ASP A 332 -28.10 -17.39 -4.16
CA ASP A 332 -29.19 -18.02 -4.92
C ASP A 332 -28.77 -18.61 -6.29
N THR A 333 -27.47 -18.62 -6.62
CA THR A 333 -26.99 -19.13 -7.93
C THR A 333 -26.24 -20.47 -7.77
N GLU A 334 -26.69 -21.50 -8.50
CA GLU A 334 -26.06 -22.84 -8.51
C GLU A 334 -24.59 -22.85 -8.97
N LYS A 335 -24.18 -21.86 -9.75
CA LYS A 335 -22.79 -21.69 -10.18
C LYS A 335 -22.31 -20.28 -9.86
N PRO A 336 -21.12 -20.13 -9.26
CA PRO A 336 -20.57 -18.81 -8.97
C PRO A 336 -20.23 -18.06 -10.26
N GLU A 337 -20.41 -16.75 -10.23
CA GLU A 337 -20.05 -15.88 -11.36
C GLU A 337 -18.55 -16.00 -11.70
N PRO A 338 -18.17 -15.84 -12.99
CA PRO A 338 -16.76 -15.79 -13.35
C PRO A 338 -16.10 -14.56 -12.72
N PHE A 339 -14.83 -14.71 -12.35
CA PHE A 339 -14.02 -13.60 -11.89
C PHE A 339 -13.89 -12.53 -12.97
N ARG A 340 -14.00 -11.28 -12.55
CA ARG A 340 -13.84 -10.07 -13.38
C ARG A 340 -12.70 -9.24 -12.81
N ILE A 341 -12.11 -8.40 -13.64
CA ILE A 341 -11.10 -7.44 -13.19
C ILE A 341 -11.75 -6.49 -12.19
N LEU A 342 -11.13 -6.32 -11.02
CA LEU A 342 -11.50 -5.29 -10.06
C LEU A 342 -10.94 -3.96 -10.58
N ASP A 343 -11.79 -3.19 -11.25
CA ASP A 343 -11.45 -1.87 -11.77
C ASP A 343 -11.89 -0.75 -10.82
N GLU A 344 -11.48 0.49 -11.13
CA GLU A 344 -11.80 1.68 -10.33
C GLU A 344 -13.31 1.89 -10.15
N MET A 345 -14.11 1.50 -11.14
CA MET A 345 -15.56 1.61 -11.06
C MET A 345 -16.11 0.67 -9.99
N MET A 346 -15.60 -0.56 -9.92
CA MET A 346 -16.00 -1.52 -8.91
C MET A 346 -15.49 -1.14 -7.52
N GLU A 347 -14.25 -0.65 -7.41
CA GLU A 347 -13.72 -0.13 -6.14
C GLU A 347 -14.60 1.00 -5.57
N ASN A 348 -15.03 1.93 -6.43
CA ASN A 348 -15.96 2.99 -6.06
C ASN A 348 -17.36 2.46 -5.71
N SER A 349 -17.81 1.40 -6.37
CA SER A 349 -19.09 0.76 -6.05
C SER A 349 -19.07 0.12 -4.65
N ILE A 350 -18.02 -0.63 -4.33
CA ILE A 350 -17.81 -1.22 -3.00
C ILE A 350 -17.72 -0.11 -1.94
N TRP A 351 -17.01 0.98 -2.24
CA TRP A 351 -16.92 2.12 -1.35
C TRP A 351 -18.28 2.77 -1.07
N ILE A 352 -19.12 2.99 -2.08
CA ILE A 352 -20.48 3.50 -1.90
C ILE A 352 -21.30 2.56 -1.01
N GLU A 353 -21.34 1.27 -1.34
CA GLU A 353 -22.10 0.26 -0.60
C GLU A 353 -21.72 0.27 0.91
N ILE A 354 -20.44 0.39 1.22
CA ILE A 354 -19.94 0.42 2.61
C ILE A 354 -20.30 1.73 3.34
N ASN A 355 -20.26 2.87 2.64
CA ASN A 355 -20.64 4.15 3.25
C ASN A 355 -22.15 4.25 3.46
N GLU A 356 -22.96 3.69 2.56
CA GLU A 356 -24.43 3.60 2.72
C GLU A 356 -24.83 2.77 3.95
N LEU A 357 -24.03 1.77 4.32
CA LEU A 357 -24.20 0.98 5.55
C LEU A 357 -23.78 1.72 6.83
N GLY A 358 -23.33 2.98 6.72
CA GLY A 358 -22.93 3.79 7.87
C GLY A 358 -21.50 3.54 8.37
N TYR A 359 -20.65 2.90 7.56
CA TYR A 359 -19.24 2.70 7.87
C TYR A 359 -18.36 3.68 7.09
N PRO A 360 -18.12 4.90 7.60
CA PRO A 360 -17.38 5.92 6.86
C PRO A 360 -15.94 5.47 6.60
N CYS A 361 -15.57 5.42 5.33
CA CYS A 361 -14.23 5.07 4.89
C CYS A 361 -13.87 5.80 3.60
N THR A 362 -12.59 5.78 3.24
CA THR A 362 -12.12 6.29 1.94
C THR A 362 -12.02 5.15 0.94
N VAL A 363 -12.08 5.44 -0.36
CA VAL A 363 -11.76 4.44 -1.40
C VAL A 363 -10.39 3.81 -1.14
N LYS A 364 -9.42 4.63 -0.67
CA LYS A 364 -8.10 4.15 -0.28
C LYS A 364 -8.12 3.12 0.86
N THR A 365 -9.10 3.19 1.75
CA THR A 365 -9.30 2.18 2.80
C THR A 365 -9.72 0.84 2.20
N ILE A 366 -10.61 0.86 1.20
CA ILE A 366 -11.05 -0.34 0.47
C ILE A 366 -9.89 -0.93 -0.33
N GLU A 367 -9.14 -0.10 -1.06
CA GLU A 367 -7.92 -0.52 -1.76
C GLU A 367 -6.91 -1.16 -0.80
N ASN A 368 -6.54 -0.47 0.29
CA ASN A 368 -5.55 -0.98 1.21
C ASN A 368 -5.98 -2.32 1.83
N LEU A 369 -7.28 -2.52 2.01
CA LEU A 369 -7.81 -3.78 2.51
C LEU A 369 -7.73 -4.87 1.43
N ILE A 370 -8.33 -4.64 0.26
CA ILE A 370 -8.40 -5.65 -0.81
C ILE A 370 -7.01 -6.03 -1.33
N TYR A 371 -6.08 -5.08 -1.43
CA TYR A 371 -4.71 -5.34 -1.89
C TYR A 371 -3.75 -5.79 -0.77
N SER A 372 -4.27 -6.17 0.39
CA SER A 372 -3.50 -6.80 1.47
C SER A 372 -3.68 -8.32 1.46
N ASP A 373 -3.07 -9.00 2.44
CA ASP A 373 -3.26 -10.44 2.69
C ASP A 373 -4.73 -10.87 2.93
N PHE A 374 -5.66 -9.92 3.00
CA PHE A 374 -7.10 -10.19 2.93
C PHE A 374 -7.48 -10.96 1.66
N SER A 375 -6.95 -10.57 0.49
CA SER A 375 -7.18 -11.29 -0.77
C SER A 375 -6.12 -12.35 -0.98
N GLN A 376 -6.54 -13.57 -1.35
CA GLN A 376 -5.59 -14.64 -1.66
C GLN A 376 -4.96 -14.42 -3.03
N SER A 377 -3.66 -14.70 -3.15
CA SER A 377 -3.00 -14.79 -4.45
C SER A 377 -3.30 -16.13 -5.10
N TYR A 378 -3.45 -16.14 -6.41
CA TYR A 378 -3.66 -17.35 -7.19
C TYR A 378 -2.84 -17.31 -8.47
N HIS A 379 -2.31 -18.47 -8.86
CA HIS A 379 -1.53 -18.63 -10.08
C HIS A 379 -2.38 -19.35 -11.14
N PRO A 380 -3.01 -18.63 -12.09
CA PRO A 380 -4.02 -19.20 -13.00
C PRO A 380 -3.53 -20.42 -13.79
N ILE A 381 -2.26 -20.42 -14.20
CA ILE A 381 -1.70 -21.54 -14.97
C ILE A 381 -1.50 -22.79 -14.09
N ARG A 382 -1.01 -22.63 -12.84
CA ARG A 382 -0.79 -23.76 -11.94
C ARG A 382 -2.11 -24.36 -11.52
N GLU A 383 -3.05 -23.51 -11.10
CA GLU A 383 -4.39 -23.94 -10.72
C GLU A 383 -5.11 -24.62 -11.88
N TYR A 384 -4.96 -24.13 -13.11
CA TYR A 384 -5.47 -24.82 -14.30
C TYR A 384 -4.92 -26.24 -14.43
N PHE A 385 -3.60 -26.43 -14.34
CA PHE A 385 -2.97 -27.76 -14.43
C PHE A 385 -3.35 -28.68 -13.27
N GLU A 386 -3.51 -28.15 -12.06
CA GLU A 386 -3.94 -28.90 -10.88
C GLU A 386 -5.40 -29.33 -10.93
N LEU A 387 -6.26 -28.56 -11.61
CA LEU A 387 -7.68 -28.84 -11.80
C LEU A 387 -8.01 -29.63 -13.07
N LEU A 388 -7.01 -29.96 -13.90
CA LEU A 388 -7.24 -30.80 -15.06
C LEU A 388 -7.74 -32.18 -14.62
N PRO A 389 -8.72 -32.76 -15.33
CA PRO A 389 -9.08 -34.15 -15.12
C PRO A 389 -7.87 -35.04 -15.40
N GLU A 390 -7.83 -36.21 -14.75
CA GLU A 390 -6.83 -37.22 -15.11
C GLU A 390 -6.89 -37.51 -16.60
N TRP A 391 -5.72 -37.66 -17.21
CA TRP A 391 -5.62 -37.90 -18.64
C TRP A 391 -6.35 -39.21 -18.99
N ASP A 392 -7.30 -39.11 -19.92
CA ASP A 392 -8.14 -40.23 -20.36
C ASP A 392 -7.43 -41.21 -21.31
N GLY A 393 -6.13 -41.01 -21.55
CA GLY A 393 -5.30 -41.84 -22.42
C GLY A 393 -5.44 -41.54 -23.92
N THR A 394 -6.31 -40.61 -24.31
CA THR A 394 -6.55 -40.26 -25.73
C THR A 394 -5.61 -39.14 -26.17
N ASP A 395 -4.92 -39.34 -27.30
CA ASP A 395 -4.06 -38.32 -27.91
C ASP A 395 -4.88 -37.41 -28.84
N TYR A 396 -5.55 -36.45 -28.23
CA TYR A 396 -6.35 -35.46 -28.96
C TYR A 396 -5.51 -34.54 -29.86
N ILE A 397 -4.21 -34.37 -29.59
CA ILE A 397 -3.31 -33.53 -30.39
C ILE A 397 -3.06 -34.22 -31.74
N ARG A 398 -2.78 -35.52 -31.74
CA ARG A 398 -2.64 -36.34 -32.95
C ARG A 398 -3.92 -36.31 -33.79
N ILE A 399 -5.08 -36.51 -33.16
CA ILE A 399 -6.38 -36.50 -33.84
C ILE A 399 -6.62 -35.15 -34.53
N LEU A 400 -6.30 -34.04 -33.86
CA LEU A 400 -6.40 -32.71 -34.45
C LEU A 400 -5.41 -32.53 -35.60
N ALA A 401 -4.15 -32.91 -35.42
CA ALA A 401 -3.12 -32.77 -36.46
C ALA A 401 -3.48 -33.53 -37.76
N ASP A 402 -4.05 -34.73 -37.64
CA ASP A 402 -4.48 -35.53 -38.78
C ASP A 402 -5.72 -34.93 -39.51
N SER A 403 -6.43 -33.99 -38.87
CA SER A 403 -7.64 -33.34 -39.41
C SER A 403 -7.38 -32.06 -40.20
N VAL A 404 -6.16 -31.50 -40.14
CA VAL A 404 -5.77 -30.29 -40.88
C VAL A 404 -4.99 -30.70 -42.12
N GLN A 405 -5.65 -30.75 -43.28
CA GLN A 405 -5.04 -31.04 -44.60
C GLN A 405 -4.68 -29.76 -45.36
#